data_AF-A0A8S3II83-F1
#
_entry.id   AF-A0A8S3II83-F1
#
_cell.length_a   1.000
_cell.length_b   1.000
_cell.length_c   1.000
_cell.angle_alpha   90.00
_cell.angle_beta   90.00
_cell.angle_gamma   90.00
#
_symmetry.space_group_name_H-M   'P 1'
#
loop_
_entity.id
_entity.type
_entity.pdbx_description
1 polymer ?
#
loop_
_entity_poly.entity_id
_entity_poly.type
_entity_poly.pdbx_seq_one_letter_code
_entity_poly.pdbx_strand_id
1 'polypeptide(L)'
;LCNYRHQTEEEKRAIEKYRDSLQLKLSPKKSNRFGPVRTSWLFNAVRLLLVHQDSPFGPADSYRLNHITKNDLETRLIEACGRPLVIRTMRIPDSNWAQDLDQSGHGYMVFVSHRDLRDVIDDCLAIGWMKHDIGVILSRLKVYMTAFDYWRSNAKGDFRYESTQHEPVEQIKHLARLMSIESTHAEHIAREINSLRPGQAIGPDQV
;
A
#
# COMPACT_ATOMS: atom_id res chain seq x y z
N LEU A 1 -11.58 -37.21 -7.62
CA LEU A 1 -11.42 -37.91 -6.31
C LEU A 1 -10.17 -38.80 -6.40
N CYS A 2 -9.00 -38.24 -6.09
CA CYS A 2 -7.75 -38.98 -6.02
C CYS A 2 -7.38 -39.16 -4.54
N ASN A 3 -7.21 -40.42 -4.15
CA ASN A 3 -6.97 -40.89 -2.79
C ASN A 3 -5.66 -40.34 -2.21
N TYR A 4 -5.74 -39.68 -1.06
CA TYR A 4 -4.60 -39.46 -0.16
C TYR A 4 -4.17 -40.83 0.41
N ARG A 5 -3.07 -41.39 -0.10
CA ARG A 5 -2.39 -42.50 0.56
C ARG A 5 -1.71 -41.99 1.83
N HIS A 6 -1.78 -42.80 2.88
CA HIS A 6 -1.14 -42.58 4.17
C HIS A 6 0.35 -42.26 4.02
N GLN A 7 0.76 -41.06 4.45
CA GLN A 7 2.16 -40.74 4.66
C GLN A 7 2.72 -41.63 5.77
N THR A 8 3.92 -42.17 5.57
CA THR A 8 4.56 -43.03 6.56
C THR A 8 5.05 -42.20 7.74
N GLU A 9 5.17 -42.80 8.93
CA GLU A 9 5.70 -42.11 10.11
C GLU A 9 7.16 -41.64 9.92
N GLU A 10 7.91 -42.27 9.02
CA GLU A 10 9.23 -41.79 8.60
C GLU A 10 9.16 -40.51 7.76
N GLU A 11 8.18 -40.38 6.86
CA GLU A 11 7.95 -39.14 6.10
C GLU A 11 7.52 -37.99 7.02
N LYS A 12 6.67 -38.27 8.02
CA LYS A 12 6.28 -37.27 9.02
C LYS A 12 7.48 -36.80 9.84
N ARG A 13 8.33 -37.73 10.31
CA ARG A 13 9.57 -37.39 11.03
C ARG A 13 10.57 -36.63 10.16
N ALA A 14 10.66 -36.93 8.87
CA ALA A 14 11.50 -36.19 7.94
C ALA A 14 11.02 -34.75 7.74
N ILE A 15 9.70 -34.53 7.66
CA ILE A 15 9.07 -33.21 7.59
C ILE A 15 9.26 -32.42 8.89
N GLU A 16 9.14 -33.07 10.04
CA GLU A 16 9.32 -32.46 11.36
C GLU A 16 10.78 -32.09 11.62
N LYS A 17 11.72 -32.95 11.23
CA LYS A 17 13.15 -32.65 11.23
C LYS A 17 13.51 -31.48 10.30
N TYR A 18 12.83 -31.36 9.15
CA TYR A 18 12.97 -30.20 8.26
C TYR A 18 12.39 -28.92 8.87
N ARG A 19 11.24 -29.02 9.56
CA ARG A 19 10.57 -27.91 10.28
C ARG A 19 11.46 -27.33 11.38
N ASP A 20 12.14 -28.19 12.14
CA ASP A 20 13.02 -27.78 13.23
C ASP A 20 14.37 -27.25 12.70
N SER A 21 14.87 -27.79 11.57
CA SER A 21 16.05 -27.24 10.88
C SER A 21 15.82 -25.84 10.30
N LEU A 22 14.55 -25.45 10.06
CA LEU A 22 14.14 -24.12 9.61
C LEU A 22 13.97 -23.10 10.76
N GLN A 23 13.99 -23.54 12.03
CA GLN A 23 13.80 -22.65 13.19
C GLN A 23 15.08 -22.04 13.77
N LEU A 24 16.28 -22.33 13.23
CA LEU A 24 17.52 -21.73 13.74
C LEU A 24 18.45 -21.24 12.62
N LYS A 25 18.12 -20.06 12.08
CA LYS A 25 19.02 -18.95 11.65
C LYS A 25 18.27 -18.02 10.69
N LEU A 26 17.43 -17.14 11.22
CA LEU A 26 16.99 -15.95 10.50
C LEU A 26 17.16 -14.72 11.39
N SER A 27 18.39 -14.24 11.45
CA SER A 27 18.69 -12.81 11.49
C SER A 27 20.17 -12.58 11.14
N PRO A 28 20.58 -11.44 10.57
CA PRO A 28 19.82 -10.38 9.91
C PRO A 28 20.27 -10.21 8.45
N LYS A 29 19.40 -9.87 7.50
CA LYS A 29 19.78 -9.04 6.33
C LYS A 29 18.56 -8.59 5.53
N LYS A 30 18.33 -7.28 5.62
CA LYS A 30 17.54 -6.41 4.73
C LYS A 30 16.10 -6.87 4.50
N SER A 31 15.23 -6.56 5.47
CA SER A 31 13.81 -6.36 5.19
C SER A 31 13.64 -5.08 4.36
N ASN A 32 13.97 -5.17 3.08
CA ASN A 32 13.42 -4.22 2.12
C ASN A 32 11.94 -4.54 1.97
N ARG A 33 11.17 -3.82 2.78
CA ARG A 33 9.82 -3.34 2.53
C ARG A 33 9.64 -3.12 1.03
N PHE A 34 8.51 -3.54 0.46
CA PHE A 34 7.49 -2.68 -0.16
C PHE A 34 6.32 -3.58 -0.59
N GLY A 35 5.13 -3.02 -0.77
CA GLY A 35 3.96 -3.70 -1.36
C GLY A 35 4.01 -3.69 -2.89
N PRO A 36 3.05 -4.32 -3.61
CA PRO A 36 3.13 -4.55 -5.05
C PRO A 36 3.54 -3.27 -5.76
N VAL A 37 4.60 -3.40 -6.56
CA VAL A 37 5.59 -2.40 -7.03
C VAL A 37 5.00 -1.17 -7.75
N ARG A 38 3.68 -1.08 -7.85
CA ARG A 38 2.95 -0.10 -8.67
C ARG A 38 1.82 0.64 -7.95
N THR A 39 1.61 0.39 -6.66
CA THR A 39 0.63 1.14 -5.82
C THR A 39 1.14 2.52 -5.36
N SER A 40 2.21 3.03 -5.97
CA SER A 40 2.77 4.36 -5.71
C SER A 40 2.06 5.49 -6.46
N TRP A 41 1.32 5.18 -7.54
CA TRP A 41 0.71 6.22 -8.37
C TRP A 41 -0.26 7.10 -7.58
N LEU A 42 -1.25 6.50 -6.92
CA LEU A 42 -2.28 7.23 -6.17
C LEU A 42 -1.67 8.04 -5.00
N PHE A 43 -0.73 7.43 -4.28
CA PHE A 43 -0.01 8.11 -3.20
C PHE A 43 0.78 9.33 -3.70
N ASN A 44 1.49 9.19 -4.83
CA ASN A 44 2.22 10.30 -5.43
C ASN A 44 1.29 11.37 -5.99
N ALA A 45 0.15 10.98 -6.58
CA ALA A 45 -0.86 11.91 -7.07
C ALA A 45 -1.42 12.79 -5.96
N VAL A 46 -1.82 12.20 -4.83
CA VAL A 46 -2.29 12.95 -3.65
C VAL A 46 -1.20 13.89 -3.14
N ARG A 47 0.03 13.38 -2.96
CA ARG A 47 1.16 14.18 -2.47
C ARG A 47 1.44 15.38 -3.36
N LEU A 48 1.52 15.17 -4.67
CA LEU A 48 1.84 16.24 -5.63
C LEU A 48 0.69 17.24 -5.78
N LEU A 49 -0.55 16.78 -5.77
CA LEU A 49 -1.70 17.68 -5.73
C LEU A 49 -1.66 18.62 -4.52
N LEU A 50 -1.28 18.12 -3.33
CA LEU A 50 -1.13 18.93 -2.13
C LEU A 50 0.08 19.85 -2.15
N VAL A 51 1.17 19.47 -2.82
CA VAL A 51 2.35 20.33 -3.01
C VAL A 51 2.03 21.50 -3.96
N HIS A 52 1.19 21.28 -4.96
CA HIS A 52 0.78 22.29 -5.95
C HIS A 52 -0.44 23.11 -5.54
N GLN A 53 -1.06 22.78 -4.41
CA GLN A 53 -1.94 23.70 -3.70
C GLN A 53 -1.01 24.65 -2.95
N ASP A 54 -1.09 25.96 -3.20
CA ASP A 54 -0.36 26.98 -2.44
C ASP A 54 -0.84 27.02 -0.98
N SER A 55 -0.54 25.97 -0.24
CA SER A 55 -0.96 25.75 1.13
C SER A 55 -0.16 26.69 2.02
N PRO A 56 -0.81 27.50 2.88
CA PRO A 56 -0.12 28.38 3.81
C PRO A 56 0.70 27.60 4.84
N PHE A 57 0.45 26.31 5.00
CA PHE A 57 1.14 25.44 5.94
C PHE A 57 2.39 24.77 5.33
N GLY A 58 2.63 24.92 4.02
CA GLY A 58 3.73 24.27 3.33
C GLY A 58 3.39 22.86 2.81
N PRO A 59 4.40 22.11 2.33
CA PRO A 59 4.17 20.84 1.66
C PRO A 59 3.65 19.78 2.63
N ALA A 60 2.81 18.88 2.10
CA ALA A 60 2.27 17.77 2.85
C ALA A 60 3.38 16.81 3.33
N ASP A 61 3.29 16.36 4.57
CA ASP A 61 4.11 15.24 5.04
C ASP A 61 3.55 13.93 4.52
N SER A 62 4.43 13.01 4.15
CA SER A 62 4.01 11.77 3.52
C SER A 62 4.73 10.56 4.07
N TYR A 63 3.97 9.55 4.50
CA TYR A 63 4.48 8.35 5.17
C TYR A 63 3.94 7.08 4.53
N ARG A 64 4.77 6.04 4.55
CA ARG A 64 4.38 4.67 4.21
C ARG A 64 4.38 3.85 5.49
N LEU A 65 3.20 3.53 5.99
CA LEU A 65 3.02 2.74 7.20
C LEU A 65 2.57 1.34 6.81
N ASN A 66 3.25 0.32 7.34
CA ASN A 66 2.81 -1.06 7.13
C ASN A 66 1.55 -1.37 7.93
N HIS A 67 1.39 -0.71 9.07
CA HIS A 67 0.28 -0.86 9.99
C HIS A 67 0.01 0.51 10.60
N ILE A 68 -1.27 0.85 10.79
CA ILE A 68 -1.65 2.11 11.40
C ILE A 68 -2.07 1.81 12.82
N THR A 69 -1.29 2.31 13.78
CA THR A 69 -1.66 2.34 15.20
C THR A 69 -2.08 3.74 15.61
N LYS A 70 -2.82 3.86 16.72
CA LYS A 70 -3.16 5.15 17.33
C LYS A 70 -1.91 6.00 17.62
N ASN A 71 -0.89 5.40 18.25
CA ASN A 71 0.35 6.08 18.59
C ASN A 71 1.11 6.56 17.34
N ASP A 72 1.11 5.79 16.25
CA ASP A 72 1.70 6.23 14.98
C ASP A 72 0.97 7.48 14.46
N LEU A 73 -0.37 7.47 14.43
CA LEU A 73 -1.15 8.61 13.97
C LEU A 73 -0.91 9.85 14.82
N GLU A 74 -0.98 9.72 16.15
CA GLU A 74 -0.74 10.83 17.08
C GLU A 74 0.66 11.42 16.88
N THR A 75 1.69 10.57 16.79
CA THR A 75 3.07 11.01 16.54
C THR A 75 3.16 11.80 15.22
N ARG A 76 2.58 11.28 14.14
CA ARG A 76 2.65 11.94 12.82
C ARG A 76 1.83 13.23 12.76
N LEU A 77 0.70 13.30 13.45
CA LEU A 77 -0.10 14.53 13.52
C LEU A 77 0.65 15.64 14.26
N ILE A 78 1.36 15.29 15.35
CA ILE A 78 2.22 16.23 16.08
C ILE A 78 3.36 16.72 15.18
N GLU A 79 4.06 15.80 14.50
CA GLU A 79 5.16 16.12 13.57
C GLU A 79 4.69 16.99 12.38
N ALA A 80 3.49 16.74 11.88
CA ALA A 80 2.91 17.52 10.78
C ALA A 80 2.68 18.98 11.18
N CYS A 81 2.44 19.26 12.47
CA CYS A 81 2.28 20.62 12.99
C CYS A 81 1.26 21.45 12.18
N GLY A 82 0.10 20.85 11.88
CA GLY A 82 -0.98 21.47 11.10
C GLY A 82 -0.84 21.35 9.57
N ARG A 83 0.25 20.75 9.07
CA ARG A 83 0.40 20.44 7.63
C ARG A 83 -0.48 19.26 7.22
N PRO A 84 -0.90 19.19 5.94
CA PRO A 84 -1.58 18.00 5.43
C PRO A 84 -0.70 16.75 5.59
N LEU A 85 -1.33 15.64 5.98
CA LEU A 85 -0.66 14.36 6.22
C LEU A 85 -1.17 13.31 5.24
N VAL A 86 -0.27 12.70 4.46
CA VAL A 86 -0.57 11.65 3.49
C VAL A 86 0.01 10.33 3.98
N ILE A 87 -0.85 9.38 4.32
CA ILE A 87 -0.44 8.04 4.77
C ILE A 87 -0.83 7.02 3.70
N ARG A 88 0.13 6.17 3.32
CA ARG A 88 -0.13 4.95 2.56
C ARG A 88 -0.01 3.74 3.47
N THR A 89 -1.03 2.89 3.45
CA THR A 89 -1.07 1.58 4.11
C THR A 89 -1.74 0.54 3.22
N MET A 90 -1.52 -0.72 3.53
CA MET A 90 -2.20 -1.87 2.92
C MET A 90 -2.87 -2.78 3.94
N ARG A 91 -2.58 -2.61 5.24
CA ARG A 91 -3.14 -3.45 6.29
C ARG A 91 -4.36 -2.76 6.88
N ILE A 92 -5.35 -3.58 7.25
CA ILE A 92 -6.44 -3.13 8.10
C ILE A 92 -5.82 -2.73 9.46
N PRO A 93 -6.18 -1.57 10.00
CA PRO A 93 -5.71 -1.13 11.31
C PRO A 93 -6.32 -1.99 12.43
N ASP A 94 -5.56 -2.18 13.52
CA ASP A 94 -6.03 -2.94 14.68
C ASP A 94 -6.94 -2.11 15.61
N SER A 95 -6.95 -0.78 15.44
CA SER A 95 -7.71 0.18 16.24
C SER A 95 -8.80 0.88 15.43
N ASN A 96 -9.74 1.53 16.13
CA ASN A 96 -10.77 2.36 15.51
C ASN A 96 -10.23 3.74 15.11
N TRP A 97 -9.20 3.74 14.25
CA TRP A 97 -8.48 4.94 13.80
C TRP A 97 -9.40 6.05 13.29
N ALA A 98 -10.49 5.69 12.59
CA ALA A 98 -11.46 6.65 12.07
C ALA A 98 -12.15 7.40 13.19
N GLN A 99 -12.62 6.68 14.21
CA GLN A 99 -13.22 7.27 15.39
C GLN A 99 -12.22 8.10 16.20
N ASP A 100 -10.97 7.64 16.32
CA ASP A 100 -9.90 8.40 16.98
C ASP A 100 -9.66 9.76 16.26
N LEU A 101 -9.62 9.77 14.93
CA LEU A 101 -9.47 10.98 14.13
C LEU A 101 -10.70 11.90 14.25
N ASP A 102 -11.91 11.34 14.16
CA ASP A 102 -13.16 12.10 14.31
C ASP A 102 -13.25 12.78 15.69
N GLN A 103 -12.89 12.06 16.76
CA GLN A 103 -12.87 12.60 18.13
C GLN A 103 -11.83 13.71 18.33
N SER A 104 -10.70 13.61 17.64
CA SER A 104 -9.66 14.66 17.67
C SER A 104 -10.01 15.90 16.82
N GLY A 105 -11.13 15.87 16.10
CA GLY A 105 -11.54 16.95 15.20
C GLY A 105 -10.72 17.02 13.91
N HIS A 106 -9.91 16.00 13.62
CA HIS A 106 -9.15 15.91 12.39
C HIS A 106 -10.00 15.26 11.29
N GLY A 107 -10.24 16.00 10.21
CA GLY A 107 -10.85 15.44 9.01
C GLY A 107 -9.89 14.50 8.27
N TYR A 108 -10.43 13.43 7.67
CA TYR A 108 -9.65 12.51 6.85
C TYR A 108 -10.36 12.19 5.53
N MET A 109 -9.60 11.72 4.56
CA MET A 109 -10.10 11.15 3.32
C MET A 109 -9.35 9.87 3.01
N VAL A 110 -10.09 8.83 2.65
CA VAL A 110 -9.51 7.56 2.21
C VAL A 110 -9.66 7.46 0.71
N PHE A 111 -8.57 7.14 0.02
CA PHE A 111 -8.59 6.79 -1.39
C PHE A 111 -8.01 5.39 -1.55
N VAL A 112 -8.68 4.55 -2.32
CA VAL A 112 -8.20 3.20 -2.62
C VAL A 112 -7.80 3.10 -4.07
N SER A 113 -6.84 2.21 -4.33
CA SER A 113 -6.54 1.79 -5.70
C SER A 113 -6.61 0.28 -5.78
N HIS A 114 -7.15 -0.23 -6.88
CA HIS A 114 -7.25 -1.66 -7.17
C HIS A 114 -6.65 -1.99 -8.52
N ARG A 115 -6.33 -3.27 -8.73
CA ARG A 115 -5.75 -3.80 -9.96
C ARG A 115 -6.31 -5.19 -10.21
N ASP A 116 -6.26 -5.64 -11.46
CA ASP A 116 -6.55 -7.04 -11.79
C ASP A 116 -5.71 -7.99 -10.90
N LEU A 117 -6.37 -8.97 -10.28
CA LEU A 117 -5.70 -9.91 -9.38
C LEU A 117 -4.71 -10.82 -10.11
N ARG A 118 -4.94 -11.13 -11.39
CA ARG A 118 -4.02 -11.96 -12.21
C ARG A 118 -2.66 -11.27 -12.31
N ASP A 119 -2.70 -10.01 -12.72
CA ASP A 119 -1.54 -9.12 -12.79
C ASP A 119 -0.82 -8.97 -11.44
N VAL A 120 -1.56 -8.88 -10.33
CA VAL A 120 -0.97 -8.79 -8.99
C VAL A 120 -0.24 -10.07 -8.61
N ILE A 121 -0.84 -11.24 -8.91
CA ILE A 121 -0.21 -12.55 -8.66
C ILE A 121 1.05 -12.67 -9.50
N ASP A 122 0.96 -12.39 -10.80
CA ASP A 122 2.09 -12.48 -11.72
C ASP A 122 3.26 -11.59 -11.27
N ASP A 123 2.99 -10.34 -10.90
CA ASP A 123 4.01 -9.44 -10.35
C ASP A 123 4.61 -9.99 -9.04
N CYS A 124 3.78 -10.49 -8.12
CA CYS A 124 4.26 -11.03 -6.83
C CYS A 124 5.10 -12.29 -6.99
N LEU A 125 4.78 -13.15 -7.95
CA LEU A 125 5.57 -14.33 -8.31
C LEU A 125 6.89 -13.89 -8.96
N ALA A 126 6.84 -12.98 -9.92
CA ALA A 126 8.02 -12.49 -10.65
C ALA A 126 9.08 -11.85 -9.75
N ILE A 127 8.67 -11.11 -8.72
CA ILE A 127 9.59 -10.48 -7.76
C ILE A 127 9.93 -11.37 -6.54
N GLY A 128 9.45 -12.62 -6.54
CA GLY A 128 9.76 -13.61 -5.49
C GLY A 128 9.08 -13.36 -4.14
N TRP A 129 8.01 -12.56 -4.10
CA TRP A 129 7.25 -12.30 -2.86
C TRP A 129 6.18 -13.35 -2.58
N MET A 130 5.81 -14.11 -3.60
CA MET A 130 4.87 -15.21 -3.50
C MET A 130 5.54 -16.46 -4.05
N LYS A 131 5.32 -17.60 -3.39
CA LYS A 131 5.76 -18.90 -3.91
C LYS A 131 4.75 -19.40 -4.93
N HIS A 132 5.19 -20.22 -5.88
CA HIS A 132 4.33 -20.96 -6.82
C HIS A 132 3.60 -22.13 -6.10
N ASP A 133 2.97 -21.83 -4.97
CA ASP A 133 2.19 -22.76 -4.17
C ASP A 133 0.76 -22.23 -4.08
N ILE A 134 -0.20 -23.05 -4.49
CA ILE A 134 -1.61 -22.62 -4.59
C ILE A 134 -2.21 -22.27 -3.23
N GLY A 135 -1.82 -22.96 -2.15
CA GLY A 135 -2.28 -22.66 -0.80
C GLY A 135 -1.76 -21.31 -0.31
N VAL A 136 -0.49 -21.02 -0.60
CA VAL A 136 0.12 -19.71 -0.31
C VAL A 136 -0.54 -18.60 -1.12
N ILE A 137 -0.80 -18.82 -2.42
CA ILE A 137 -1.46 -17.84 -3.29
C ILE A 137 -2.86 -17.52 -2.76
N LEU A 138 -3.69 -18.54 -2.53
CA LEU A 138 -5.07 -18.36 -2.07
C LEU A 138 -5.15 -17.69 -0.70
N SER A 139 -4.29 -18.06 0.24
CA SER A 139 -4.25 -17.43 1.57
C SER A 139 -3.86 -15.95 1.50
N ARG A 140 -2.89 -15.58 0.65
CA ARG A 140 -2.51 -14.18 0.42
C ARG A 140 -3.62 -13.39 -0.26
N LEU A 141 -4.26 -13.94 -1.29
CA LEU A 141 -5.38 -13.31 -1.98
C LEU A 141 -6.54 -13.00 -1.04
N LYS A 142 -6.89 -13.93 -0.15
CA LYS A 142 -7.91 -13.70 0.87
C LYS A 142 -7.59 -12.48 1.72
N VAL A 143 -6.35 -12.34 2.19
CA VAL A 143 -5.91 -11.18 2.98
C VAL A 143 -6.01 -9.88 2.16
N TYR A 144 -5.57 -9.89 0.90
CA TYR A 144 -5.68 -8.72 0.02
C TYR A 144 -7.13 -8.30 -0.22
N MET A 145 -8.02 -9.25 -0.50
CA MET A 145 -9.44 -8.98 -0.74
C MET A 145 -10.12 -8.42 0.51
N THR A 146 -9.88 -9.04 1.68
CA THR A 146 -10.44 -8.53 2.95
C THR A 146 -9.95 -7.10 3.24
N ALA A 147 -8.67 -6.81 3.02
CA ALA A 147 -8.15 -5.45 3.18
C ALA A 147 -8.74 -4.47 2.16
N PHE A 148 -8.88 -4.89 0.91
CA PHE A 148 -9.50 -4.05 -0.12
C PHE A 148 -10.95 -3.73 0.20
N ASP A 149 -11.76 -4.72 0.56
CA ASP A 149 -13.18 -4.53 0.90
C ASP A 149 -13.33 -3.58 2.09
N TYR A 150 -12.50 -3.74 3.12
CA TYR A 150 -12.46 -2.84 4.27
C TYR A 150 -12.12 -1.40 3.86
N TRP A 151 -11.04 -1.19 3.10
CA TRP A 151 -10.64 0.17 2.74
C TRP A 151 -11.64 0.81 1.77
N ARG A 152 -12.19 0.03 0.85
CA ARG A 152 -13.17 0.48 -0.14
C ARG A 152 -14.46 0.95 0.52
N SER A 153 -14.94 0.26 1.56
CA SER A 153 -16.15 0.69 2.29
C SER A 153 -15.99 2.03 3.00
N ASN A 154 -14.75 2.48 3.22
CA ASN A 154 -14.43 3.76 3.85
C ASN A 154 -13.94 4.81 2.83
N ALA A 155 -13.82 4.44 1.55
CA ALA A 155 -13.14 5.26 0.55
C ALA A 155 -14.05 6.35 -0.03
N LYS A 156 -13.50 7.56 -0.18
CA LYS A 156 -14.10 8.65 -0.94
C LYS A 156 -13.91 8.48 -2.46
N GLY A 157 -12.89 7.72 -2.87
CA GLY A 157 -12.60 7.43 -4.28
C GLY A 157 -11.91 6.09 -4.46
N ASP A 158 -12.27 5.41 -5.55
CA ASP A 158 -11.77 4.09 -5.93
C ASP A 158 -11.13 4.15 -7.32
N PHE A 159 -9.81 3.98 -7.36
CA PHE A 159 -9.00 4.20 -8.56
C PHE A 159 -8.48 2.89 -9.13
N ARG A 160 -8.98 2.53 -10.31
CA ARG A 160 -8.49 1.38 -11.05
C ARG A 160 -7.10 1.65 -11.61
N TYR A 161 -6.13 0.80 -11.32
CA TYR A 161 -4.74 0.92 -11.79
C TYR A 161 -4.67 1.07 -13.30
N GLU A 162 -5.42 0.26 -14.04
CA GLU A 162 -5.41 0.32 -15.50
C GLU A 162 -5.85 1.71 -16.00
N SER A 163 -6.87 2.33 -15.40
CA SER A 163 -7.28 3.69 -15.76
C SER A 163 -6.19 4.73 -15.48
N THR A 164 -5.40 4.56 -14.41
CA THR A 164 -4.26 5.47 -14.12
C THR A 164 -3.14 5.39 -15.16
N GLN A 165 -3.05 4.28 -15.92
CA GLN A 165 -2.07 4.12 -16.98
C GLN A 165 -2.54 4.72 -18.30
N HIS A 166 -3.84 4.59 -18.62
CA HIS A 166 -4.40 5.04 -19.90
C HIS A 166 -4.83 6.50 -19.87
N GLU A 167 -5.35 6.98 -18.74
CA GLU A 167 -5.96 8.32 -18.60
C GLU A 167 -5.42 9.06 -17.35
N PRO A 168 -4.09 9.15 -17.14
CA PRO A 168 -3.53 9.66 -15.88
C PRO A 168 -4.00 11.07 -15.52
N VAL A 169 -4.13 11.96 -16.52
CA VAL A 169 -4.56 13.35 -16.31
C VAL A 169 -6.00 13.41 -15.82
N GLU A 170 -6.91 12.65 -16.42
CA GLU A 170 -8.31 12.62 -16.00
C GLU A 170 -8.49 11.99 -14.62
N GLN A 171 -7.68 10.98 -14.29
CA GLN A 171 -7.65 10.42 -12.93
C GLN A 171 -7.15 11.44 -11.90
N ILE A 172 -6.15 12.26 -12.21
CA ILE A 172 -5.68 13.34 -11.33
C ILE A 172 -6.73 14.43 -11.16
N LYS A 173 -7.40 14.85 -12.25
CA LYS A 173 -8.51 15.82 -12.16
C LYS A 173 -9.66 15.26 -11.33
N HIS A 174 -9.99 13.98 -11.48
CA HIS A 174 -11.00 13.33 -10.67
C HIS A 174 -10.62 13.32 -9.18
N LEU A 175 -9.38 12.95 -8.86
CA LEU A 175 -8.86 12.98 -7.49
C LEU A 175 -8.90 14.39 -6.88
N ALA A 176 -8.47 15.41 -7.63
CA ALA A 176 -8.52 16.80 -7.21
C ALA A 176 -9.95 17.26 -6.88
N ARG A 177 -10.94 16.89 -7.70
CA ARG A 177 -12.37 17.15 -7.42
C ARG A 177 -12.83 16.50 -6.12
N LEU A 178 -12.45 15.25 -5.87
CA LEU A 178 -12.81 14.56 -4.61
C LEU A 178 -12.15 15.20 -3.39
N MET A 179 -10.95 15.75 -3.55
CA MET A 179 -10.22 16.48 -2.50
C MET A 179 -10.68 17.93 -2.35
N SER A 180 -11.59 18.42 -3.20
CA SER A 180 -12.02 19.82 -3.27
C SER A 180 -10.85 20.80 -3.48
N ILE A 181 -9.92 20.43 -4.36
CA ILE A 181 -8.75 21.23 -4.70
C ILE A 181 -8.67 21.49 -6.21
N GLU A 182 -7.95 22.54 -6.58
CA GLU A 182 -7.73 22.92 -7.97
C GLU A 182 -6.88 21.87 -8.71
N SER A 183 -7.20 21.68 -9.99
CA SER A 183 -6.55 20.67 -10.84
C SER A 183 -5.72 21.28 -11.98
N THR A 184 -5.38 22.57 -11.87
CA THR A 184 -4.63 23.33 -12.87
C THR A 184 -3.31 22.68 -13.27
N HIS A 185 -2.66 21.96 -12.35
CA HIS A 185 -1.38 21.29 -12.56
C HIS A 185 -1.50 19.80 -12.96
N ALA A 186 -2.69 19.29 -13.29
CA ALA A 186 -2.90 17.85 -13.51
C ALA A 186 -1.99 17.21 -14.56
N GLU A 187 -1.72 17.91 -15.67
CA GLU A 187 -0.82 17.42 -16.73
C GLU A 187 0.64 17.38 -16.29
N HIS A 188 1.07 18.38 -15.50
CA HIS A 188 2.42 18.41 -14.94
C HIS A 188 2.61 17.26 -13.95
N ILE A 189 1.66 17.10 -13.03
CA ILE A 189 1.65 16.01 -12.04
C ILE A 189 1.67 14.64 -12.73
N ALA A 190 0.86 14.45 -13.79
CA ALA A 190 0.86 13.19 -14.55
C ALA A 190 2.24 12.86 -15.12
N ARG A 191 2.94 13.85 -15.67
CA ARG A 191 4.30 13.69 -16.20
C ARG A 191 5.30 13.36 -15.09
N GLU A 192 5.22 14.07 -13.97
CA GLU A 192 6.12 13.84 -12.83
C GLU A 192 5.94 12.41 -12.26
N ILE A 193 4.70 11.96 -12.02
CA ILE A 193 4.45 10.60 -11.54
C ILE A 193 5.00 9.55 -12.52
N ASN A 194 4.88 9.79 -13.81
CA ASN A 194 5.43 8.89 -14.83
C ASN A 194 6.97 8.88 -14.86
N SER A 195 7.64 9.98 -14.50
CA SER A 195 9.10 9.99 -14.32
C SER A 195 9.56 9.26 -13.06
N LEU A 196 8.68 9.07 -12.06
CA LEU A 196 9.00 8.35 -10.83
C LEU A 196 8.95 6.81 -10.97
N ARG A 197 8.79 6.27 -12.19
CA ARG A 197 8.61 4.82 -12.43
C ARG A 197 9.84 4.01 -11.97
N PRO A 198 9.66 2.75 -11.52
CA PRO A 198 10.69 1.98 -10.82
C PRO A 198 11.91 1.71 -11.71
N GLY A 199 13.09 2.16 -11.25
CA GLY A 199 14.35 2.13 -11.98
C GLY A 199 15.24 3.35 -11.72
N GLN A 200 14.66 4.44 -11.18
CA GLN A 200 15.37 5.68 -10.84
C GLN A 200 15.13 6.11 -9.38
N ALA A 201 14.94 5.16 -8.45
CA ALA A 201 14.83 5.49 -7.03
C ALA A 201 16.17 6.00 -6.49
N ILE A 202 16.44 7.29 -6.64
CA ILE A 202 17.28 8.03 -5.71
C ILE A 202 16.47 8.10 -4.42
N GLY A 203 16.73 7.17 -3.51
CA GLY A 203 16.22 7.27 -2.15
C GLY A 203 16.94 8.40 -1.41
N PRO A 204 16.27 9.06 -0.44
CA PRO A 204 16.95 9.94 0.51
C PRO A 204 17.81 9.16 1.53
N ASP A 205 17.91 7.83 1.45
CA ASP A 205 18.80 7.01 2.29
C ASP A 205 20.26 6.97 1.77
N GLN A 206 20.72 8.06 1.17
CA GLN A 206 22.14 8.34 0.92
C GLN A 206 22.57 9.63 1.62
N VAL A 207 22.32 9.74 2.94
CA VAL A 207 23.20 10.39 3.94
C VAL A 207 23.01 9.66 5.27
#